data_AF-A0A3B8MHK7-F1
#
_entry.id   AF-A0A3B8MHK7-F1
#
_cell.length_a   1.000
_cell.length_b   1.000
_cell.length_c   1.000
_cell.angle_alpha   90.00
_cell.angle_beta   90.00
_cell.angle_gamma   90.00
#
_symmetry.space_group_name_H-M   'P 1'
#
loop_
_entity.id
_entity.type
_entity.pdbx_description
1 polymer ?
#
loop_
_entity_poly.entity_id
_entity_poly.type
_entity_poly.pdbx_seq_one_letter_code
_entity_poly.pdbx_strand_id
1 'polypeptide(L)'
;MEFFYSRQQADPGATAPGGTGEAILAGESFVGHEPFVVAYGDTIIRSPESPSFIERLISAHDEAKAAVTIGVRPVPEQQIPLYGIVRPAPGERSEGTFQIDAIIEKPTIAEAPSNMAVSARYVFAPGVFDRIRESTTDDAEQGITGAIQLTLERGERVQAVALNPGEERHDIGNHESYYKSFIDFALDDPECGDIIRKYIQEKGSA
;
A
#
# COMPACT_ATOMS: atom_id res chain seq x y z
N MET A 1 -9.24 -14.82 -16.44
CA MET A 1 -9.13 -14.17 -15.11
C MET A 1 -10.48 -14.29 -14.46
N GLU A 2 -10.55 -14.96 -13.31
CA GLU A 2 -11.78 -15.09 -12.54
C GLU A 2 -11.81 -13.98 -11.48
N PHE A 3 -12.97 -13.37 -11.30
CA PHE A 3 -13.16 -12.31 -10.31
C PHE A 3 -14.17 -12.77 -9.29
N PHE A 4 -13.82 -12.60 -8.03
CA PHE A 4 -14.69 -12.88 -6.90
C PHE A 4 -14.95 -11.57 -6.15
N TYR A 5 -16.17 -11.44 -5.64
CA TYR A 5 -16.55 -10.32 -4.80
C TYR A 5 -17.01 -10.85 -3.45
N SER A 6 -16.41 -10.29 -2.39
CA SER A 6 -16.84 -10.51 -1.02
C SER A 6 -17.06 -9.16 -0.36
N ARG A 7 -17.91 -9.13 0.65
CA ARG A 7 -18.21 -7.93 1.44
C ARG A 7 -18.07 -8.28 2.92
N GLN A 8 -17.41 -7.40 3.65
CA GLN A 8 -17.35 -7.48 5.11
C GLN A 8 -18.76 -7.56 5.67
N GLN A 9 -18.96 -8.54 6.56
CA GLN A 9 -20.23 -8.72 7.25
C GLN A 9 -20.18 -7.86 8.51
N ALA A 10 -20.98 -6.80 8.56
CA ALA A 10 -21.09 -6.02 9.79
C ALA A 10 -21.93 -6.80 10.82
N ASP A 11 -21.40 -6.97 12.03
CA ASP A 11 -22.15 -7.59 13.12
C ASP A 11 -23.44 -6.81 13.41
N PRO A 12 -24.54 -7.48 13.83
CA PRO A 12 -25.76 -6.80 14.21
C PRO A 12 -25.50 -5.74 15.31
N GLY A 13 -25.63 -4.46 14.96
CA GLY A 13 -25.39 -3.33 15.87
C GLY A 13 -24.04 -2.63 15.69
N ALA A 14 -23.14 -3.14 14.82
CA ALA A 14 -21.92 -2.46 14.44
C ALA A 14 -22.24 -1.18 13.64
N THR A 15 -21.58 -0.08 13.98
CA THR A 15 -21.77 1.24 13.36
C THR A 15 -20.68 1.58 12.33
N ALA A 16 -19.65 0.74 12.21
CA ALA A 16 -18.52 0.92 11.30
C ALA A 16 -18.02 -0.44 10.77
N PRO A 17 -17.44 -0.50 9.56
CA PRO A 17 -16.78 -1.71 9.05
C PRO A 17 -15.53 -2.06 9.87
N GLY A 18 -15.19 -3.35 10.05
CA GLY A 18 -14.05 -3.77 10.89
C GLY A 18 -12.67 -3.63 10.24
N GLY A 19 -12.55 -2.75 9.24
CA GLY A 19 -11.26 -2.27 8.76
C GLY A 19 -10.50 -3.21 7.83
N THR A 20 -9.29 -2.82 7.44
CA THR A 20 -8.59 -3.50 6.34
C THR A 20 -8.18 -4.93 6.68
N GLY A 21 -7.87 -5.20 7.96
CA GLY A 21 -7.55 -6.55 8.42
C GLY A 21 -8.71 -7.52 8.17
N GLU A 22 -9.93 -7.15 8.56
CA GLU A 22 -11.13 -7.97 8.31
C GLU A 22 -11.40 -8.12 6.80
N ALA A 23 -11.11 -7.10 6.00
CA ALA A 23 -11.27 -7.15 4.55
C ALA A 23 -10.33 -8.19 3.92
N ILE A 24 -9.09 -8.29 4.42
CA ILE A 24 -8.14 -9.33 4.02
C ILE A 24 -8.62 -10.71 4.48
N LEU A 25 -9.09 -10.85 5.72
CA LEU A 25 -9.63 -12.13 6.23
C LEU A 25 -10.80 -12.65 5.38
N ALA A 26 -11.67 -11.77 4.87
CA ALA A 26 -12.75 -12.16 3.97
C ALA A 26 -12.25 -12.80 2.65
N GLY A 27 -10.98 -12.59 2.29
CA GLY A 27 -10.31 -13.16 1.12
C GLY A 27 -9.66 -14.53 1.36
N GLU A 28 -9.48 -14.96 2.60
CA GLU A 28 -8.64 -16.12 2.97
C GLU A 28 -9.05 -17.41 2.25
N SER A 29 -10.35 -17.73 2.21
CA SER A 29 -10.84 -18.94 1.56
C SER A 29 -10.58 -19.00 0.04
N PHE A 30 -10.39 -17.84 -0.61
CA PHE A 30 -10.08 -17.76 -2.03
C PHE A 30 -8.58 -17.91 -2.30
N VAL A 31 -7.73 -17.45 -1.38
CA VAL A 31 -6.26 -17.52 -1.49
C VAL A 31 -5.74 -18.89 -1.07
N GLY A 32 -6.32 -19.50 -0.04
CA GLY A 32 -5.84 -20.75 0.53
C GLY A 32 -4.47 -20.62 1.19
N HIS A 33 -3.48 -21.37 0.70
CA HIS A 33 -2.14 -21.45 1.30
C HIS A 33 -1.03 -20.88 0.39
N GLU A 34 -1.38 -20.03 -0.57
CA GLU A 34 -0.44 -19.37 -1.46
C GLU A 34 -0.15 -17.92 -1.02
N PRO A 35 1.06 -17.39 -1.30
CA PRO A 35 1.30 -15.96 -1.18
C PRO A 35 0.36 -15.16 -2.07
N PHE A 36 -0.01 -13.95 -1.64
CA PHE A 36 -0.98 -13.13 -2.36
C PHE A 36 -0.66 -11.65 -2.28
N VAL A 37 -1.12 -10.92 -3.30
CA VAL A 37 -1.02 -9.46 -3.36
C VAL A 37 -2.24 -8.83 -2.71
N VAL A 38 -2.01 -7.82 -1.88
CA VAL A 38 -3.03 -6.86 -1.45
C VAL A 38 -2.75 -5.52 -2.12
N ALA A 39 -3.77 -5.00 -2.81
CA ALA A 39 -3.74 -3.74 -3.52
C ALA A 39 -4.99 -2.93 -3.19
N TYR A 40 -4.82 -1.75 -2.58
CA TYR A 40 -5.96 -0.89 -2.27
C TYR A 40 -6.49 -0.26 -3.56
N GLY A 41 -7.83 -0.27 -3.71
CA GLY A 41 -8.52 0.16 -4.92
C GLY A 41 -8.54 1.67 -5.15
N ASP A 42 -8.25 2.46 -4.11
CA ASP A 42 -8.13 3.92 -4.16
C ASP A 42 -6.69 4.40 -4.40
N THR A 43 -5.75 3.48 -4.61
CA THR A 43 -4.35 3.80 -4.87
C THR A 43 -3.94 3.29 -6.23
N ILE A 44 -3.44 4.20 -7.07
CA ILE A 44 -2.83 3.87 -8.36
C ILE A 44 -1.33 4.04 -8.23
N ILE A 45 -0.57 3.02 -8.62
CA ILE A 45 0.88 3.13 -8.80
C ILE A 45 1.16 3.24 -10.28
N ARG A 46 1.62 4.40 -10.71
CA ARG A 46 2.07 4.64 -12.07
C ARG A 46 3.53 4.26 -12.16
N SER A 47 3.84 3.24 -12.96
CA SER A 47 5.20 2.78 -13.21
C SER A 47 5.41 2.72 -14.72
N PRO A 48 6.25 3.59 -15.30
CA PRO A 48 6.61 3.50 -16.71
C PRO A 48 7.65 2.40 -16.98
N GLU A 49 8.13 1.70 -15.94
CA GLU A 49 9.22 0.75 -16.02
C GLU A 49 8.76 -0.69 -16.30
N SER A 50 9.67 -1.50 -16.82
CA SER A 50 9.53 -2.96 -16.92
C SER A 50 10.79 -3.62 -16.34
N PRO A 51 10.66 -4.52 -15.34
CA PRO A 51 9.42 -5.01 -14.74
C PRO A 51 8.66 -3.94 -13.94
N SER A 52 7.33 -4.07 -13.90
CA SER A 52 6.44 -3.19 -13.15
C SER A 52 6.69 -3.27 -11.64
N PHE A 53 6.22 -2.27 -10.89
CA PHE A 53 6.37 -2.25 -9.44
C PHE A 53 5.83 -3.51 -8.74
N ILE A 54 4.69 -4.04 -9.18
CA ILE A 54 4.11 -5.23 -8.55
C ILE A 54 4.93 -6.49 -8.86
N GLU A 55 5.49 -6.62 -10.06
CA GLU A 55 6.37 -7.74 -10.42
C GLU A 55 7.65 -7.71 -9.58
N ARG A 56 8.22 -6.52 -9.34
CA ARG A 56 9.36 -6.37 -8.42
C ARG A 56 8.99 -6.73 -6.99
N LEU A 57 7.81 -6.33 -6.52
CA LEU A 57 7.33 -6.62 -5.17
C LEU A 57 7.19 -8.14 -4.95
N ILE A 58 6.60 -8.85 -5.92
CA ILE A 58 6.46 -10.31 -5.91
C ILE A 58 7.83 -10.99 -5.98
N SER A 59 8.69 -10.58 -6.91
CA SER A 59 10.02 -11.17 -7.07
C SER A 59 10.85 -11.05 -5.78
N ALA A 60 10.84 -9.85 -5.17
CA ALA A 60 11.51 -9.63 -3.90
C ALA A 60 10.96 -10.55 -2.79
N HIS A 61 9.63 -10.68 -2.69
CA HIS A 61 8.98 -11.55 -1.70
C HIS A 61 9.45 -12.99 -1.81
N ASP A 62 9.44 -13.54 -3.03
CA ASP A 62 9.80 -14.92 -3.31
C ASP A 62 11.29 -15.19 -3.08
N GLU A 63 12.17 -14.29 -3.56
CA GLU A 63 13.62 -14.41 -3.40
C GLU A 63 14.04 -14.42 -1.93
N ALA A 64 13.45 -13.54 -1.13
CA ALA A 64 13.77 -13.42 0.29
C ALA A 64 13.08 -14.47 1.16
N LYS A 65 12.10 -15.20 0.60
CA LYS A 65 11.13 -16.02 1.34
C LYS A 65 10.53 -15.24 2.50
N ALA A 66 10.11 -14.00 2.21
CA ALA A 66 9.62 -13.08 3.22
C ALA A 66 8.22 -13.51 3.70
N ALA A 67 7.90 -13.25 4.96
CA ALA A 67 6.53 -13.36 5.43
C ALA A 67 5.68 -12.18 4.94
N VAL A 68 6.29 -11.00 4.83
CA VAL A 68 5.66 -9.77 4.35
C VAL A 68 6.63 -9.00 3.46
N THR A 69 6.14 -8.46 2.35
CA THR A 69 6.86 -7.50 1.50
C THR A 69 5.97 -6.29 1.23
N ILE A 70 6.47 -5.10 1.52
CA ILE A 70 5.69 -3.85 1.54
C ILE A 70 6.20 -2.89 0.48
N GLY A 71 5.32 -2.36 -0.36
CA GLY A 71 5.65 -1.26 -1.24
C GLY A 71 5.78 0.05 -0.47
N VAL A 72 6.86 0.81 -0.65
CA VAL A 72 7.11 2.05 0.11
C VAL A 72 7.62 3.19 -0.78
N ARG A 73 7.47 4.43 -0.30
CA ARG A 73 8.02 5.62 -0.93
C ARG A 73 8.43 6.65 0.10
N PRO A 74 9.42 7.51 -0.18
CA PRO A 74 9.66 8.67 0.67
C PRO A 74 8.47 9.64 0.62
N VAL A 75 8.15 10.27 1.75
CA VAL A 75 7.18 11.36 1.86
C VAL A 75 7.82 12.63 2.44
N PRO A 76 7.29 13.82 2.12
CA PRO A 76 7.56 15.03 2.89
C PRO A 76 7.13 14.85 4.35
N GLU A 77 7.83 15.53 5.27
CA GLU A 77 7.61 15.45 6.72
C GLU A 77 6.15 15.74 7.11
N GLN A 78 5.49 16.67 6.42
CA GLN A 78 4.11 17.06 6.70
C GLN A 78 3.09 15.96 6.34
N GLN A 79 3.47 14.98 5.51
CA GLN A 79 2.62 13.85 5.13
C GLN A 79 2.85 12.61 6.00
N ILE A 80 3.86 12.60 6.87
CA ILE A 80 4.18 11.47 7.77
C ILE A 80 2.95 11.00 8.57
N PRO A 81 2.14 11.89 9.20
CA PRO A 81 1.00 11.47 10.01
C PRO A 81 -0.17 10.86 9.22
N LEU A 82 -0.05 10.76 7.89
CA LEU A 82 -1.11 10.24 7.02
C LEU A 82 -0.94 8.75 6.72
N TYR A 83 0.21 8.15 7.03
CA TYR A 83 0.58 6.82 6.54
C TYR A 83 1.24 5.95 7.61
N GLY A 84 1.23 4.64 7.39
CA GLY A 84 2.16 3.73 8.04
C GLY A 84 3.59 4.03 7.59
N ILE A 85 4.50 4.22 8.54
CA ILE A 85 5.91 4.55 8.31
C ILE A 85 6.78 3.38 8.75
N VAL A 86 7.60 2.87 7.82
CA VAL A 86 8.52 1.75 8.11
C VAL A 86 9.87 2.26 8.60
N ARG A 87 10.57 1.44 9.38
CA ARG A 87 11.98 1.67 9.75
C ARG A 87 12.87 0.67 9.02
N PRO A 88 13.79 1.13 8.15
CA PRO A 88 14.82 0.24 7.60
C PRO A 88 15.63 -0.41 8.74
N ALA A 89 15.97 -1.69 8.59
CA ALA A 89 16.80 -2.39 9.57
C ALA A 89 18.21 -1.77 9.65
N PRO A 90 18.95 -1.93 10.78
CA PRO A 90 20.27 -1.34 10.93
C PRO A 90 21.24 -1.72 9.81
N GLY A 91 21.78 -0.70 9.12
CA GLY A 91 22.74 -0.87 8.03
C GLY A 91 22.10 -0.98 6.63
N GLU A 92 20.77 -1.06 6.54
CA GLU A 92 20.05 -1.01 5.27
C GLU A 92 19.99 0.41 4.70
N ARG A 93 19.93 0.49 3.37
CA ARG A 93 19.60 1.73 2.66
C ARG A 93 18.12 1.70 2.31
N SER A 94 17.41 2.80 2.50
CA SER A 94 15.98 2.93 2.17
C SER A 94 15.74 3.11 0.66
N GLU A 95 16.37 2.27 -0.15
CA GLU A 95 16.37 2.31 -1.62
C GLU A 95 16.27 0.88 -2.16
N GLY A 96 15.64 0.68 -3.32
CA GLY A 96 15.45 -0.66 -3.90
C GLY A 96 14.69 -1.59 -2.95
N THR A 97 15.23 -2.79 -2.69
CA THR A 97 14.67 -3.74 -1.72
C THR A 97 15.53 -3.74 -0.46
N PHE A 98 14.91 -3.62 0.71
CA PHE A 98 15.61 -3.58 1.99
C PHE A 98 14.79 -4.20 3.13
N GLN A 99 15.46 -4.75 4.14
CA GLN A 99 14.77 -5.26 5.33
C GLN A 99 14.27 -4.12 6.22
N ILE A 100 13.16 -4.35 6.91
CA ILE A 100 12.63 -3.43 7.92
C ILE A 100 12.60 -4.12 9.29
N ASP A 101 12.66 -3.33 10.35
CA ASP A 101 12.60 -3.84 11.73
C ASP A 101 11.47 -3.23 12.57
N ALA A 102 10.71 -2.28 12.01
CA ALA A 102 9.52 -1.71 12.62
C ALA A 102 8.59 -1.08 11.57
N ILE A 103 7.33 -0.94 11.94
CA ILE A 103 6.32 -0.14 11.25
C ILE A 103 5.44 0.55 12.30
N ILE A 104 5.11 1.83 12.07
CA ILE A 104 4.23 2.60 12.96
C ILE A 104 3.10 3.20 12.13
N GLU A 105 1.85 3.00 12.53
CA GLU A 105 0.68 3.56 11.86
C GLU A 105 0.53 5.04 12.23
N LYS A 106 0.51 5.92 11.23
CA LYS A 106 0.22 7.36 11.36
C LYS A 106 0.95 8.02 12.54
N PRO A 107 2.29 7.85 12.67
CA PRO A 107 3.04 8.43 13.76
C PRO A 107 3.00 9.96 13.69
N THR A 108 3.21 10.63 14.84
CA THR A 108 3.58 12.04 14.78
C THR A 108 4.94 12.20 14.10
N ILE A 109 5.24 13.40 13.61
CA ILE A 109 6.54 13.73 13.03
C ILE A 109 7.70 13.36 13.97
N ALA A 110 7.53 13.59 15.27
CA ALA A 110 8.56 13.31 16.28
C ALA A 110 8.73 11.81 16.58
N GLU A 111 7.69 11.00 16.38
CA GLU A 111 7.71 9.56 16.62
C GLU A 111 8.09 8.76 15.37
N ALA A 112 8.09 9.40 14.20
CA ALA A 112 8.32 8.74 12.93
C ALA A 112 9.74 8.14 12.86
N PRO A 113 9.86 6.83 12.57
CA PRO A 113 11.17 6.18 12.56
C PRO A 113 11.98 6.46 11.29
N SER A 114 11.32 6.98 10.25
CA SER A 114 11.91 7.42 8.98
C SER A 114 10.89 8.31 8.24
N ASN A 115 11.12 8.59 6.96
CA ASN A 115 10.13 9.17 6.06
C ASN A 115 9.63 8.17 4.98
N MET A 116 9.84 6.87 5.16
CA MET A 116 9.43 5.83 4.22
C MET A 116 8.00 5.39 4.52
N ALA A 117 7.05 5.91 3.75
CA ALA A 117 5.63 5.63 3.88
C ALA A 117 5.19 4.43 3.04
N VAL A 118 4.25 3.65 3.58
CA VAL A 118 3.60 2.54 2.88
C VAL A 118 2.81 3.05 1.68
N SER A 119 2.91 2.31 0.56
CA SER A 119 2.32 2.65 -0.74
C SER A 119 1.14 1.76 -1.13
N ALA A 120 0.43 1.21 -0.13
CA ALA A 120 -0.81 0.42 -0.29
C ALA A 120 -0.69 -0.76 -1.29
N ARG A 121 0.50 -1.35 -1.35
CA ARG A 121 0.80 -2.59 -2.07
C ARG A 121 1.58 -3.49 -1.14
N TYR A 122 1.10 -4.72 -0.99
CA TYR A 122 1.69 -5.70 -0.10
C TYR A 122 1.73 -7.05 -0.80
N VAL A 123 2.72 -7.86 -0.48
CA VAL A 123 2.71 -9.30 -0.73
C VAL A 123 2.81 -9.98 0.62
N PHE A 124 1.86 -10.86 0.91
CA PHE A 124 1.77 -11.57 2.17
C PHE A 124 1.90 -13.07 1.95
N ALA A 125 2.65 -13.73 2.84
CA ALA A 125 2.53 -15.16 3.02
C ALA A 125 1.23 -15.49 3.78
N PRO A 126 0.69 -16.73 3.65
CA PRO A 126 -0.58 -17.12 4.29
C PRO A 126 -0.61 -16.94 5.81
N GLY A 127 0.55 -16.97 6.48
CA GLY A 127 0.65 -16.73 7.92
C GLY A 127 0.09 -15.38 8.38
N VAL A 128 -0.06 -14.39 7.47
CA VAL A 128 -0.66 -13.09 7.78
C VAL A 128 -2.07 -13.20 8.32
N PHE A 129 -2.87 -14.19 7.90
CA PHE A 129 -4.25 -14.33 8.38
C PHE A 129 -4.30 -14.58 9.88
N ASP A 130 -3.42 -15.44 10.39
CA ASP A 130 -3.27 -15.67 11.82
C ASP A 130 -2.79 -14.42 12.54
N ARG A 131 -1.82 -13.69 11.95
CA ARG A 131 -1.32 -12.42 12.51
C ARG A 131 -2.41 -11.36 12.59
N ILE A 132 -3.29 -11.26 11.60
CA ILE A 132 -4.41 -10.31 11.60
C ILE A 132 -5.41 -10.69 12.71
N ARG A 133 -5.73 -11.98 12.89
CA ARG A 133 -6.62 -12.43 13.97
C ARG A 133 -6.02 -12.22 15.36
N GLU A 134 -4.69 -12.37 15.51
CA GLU A 134 -3.98 -12.12 16.76
C GLU A 134 -3.83 -10.62 17.06
N SER A 135 -3.68 -9.81 16.03
CA SER A 135 -3.44 -8.36 16.12
C SER A 135 -4.69 -7.57 16.50
N THR A 136 -5.89 -8.18 16.55
CA THR A 136 -7.16 -7.45 16.64
C THR A 136 -7.15 -6.37 17.72
N THR A 137 -7.01 -5.12 17.27
CA THR A 137 -7.17 -3.87 18.01
C THR A 137 -8.57 -3.32 17.76
N ASP A 138 -9.11 -2.50 18.67
CA ASP A 138 -10.37 -1.79 18.46
C ASP A 138 -10.30 -0.76 17.31
N ASP A 139 -9.11 -0.48 16.78
CA ASP A 139 -8.89 0.39 15.62
C ASP A 139 -8.82 -0.42 14.32
N ALA A 140 -9.80 -0.18 13.46
CA ALA A 140 -9.99 -0.77 12.14
C ALA A 140 -8.80 -0.57 11.18
N GLU A 141 -8.06 0.54 11.30
CA GLU A 141 -6.93 0.84 10.41
C GLU A 141 -5.62 0.23 10.90
N GLN A 142 -5.50 -0.04 12.20
CA GLN A 142 -4.28 -0.60 12.81
C GLN A 142 -4.08 -2.09 12.56
N GLY A 143 -5.13 -2.82 12.14
CA GLY A 143 -5.08 -4.28 12.06
C GLY A 143 -3.97 -4.86 11.17
N ILE A 144 -3.63 -4.21 10.05
CA ILE A 144 -2.53 -4.67 9.18
C ILE A 144 -1.18 -4.30 9.77
N THR A 145 -1.01 -3.06 10.23
CA THR A 145 0.24 -2.59 10.82
C THR A 145 0.61 -3.41 12.06
N GLY A 146 -0.38 -3.74 12.90
CA GLY A 146 -0.19 -4.64 14.03
C GLY A 146 0.14 -6.08 13.60
N ALA A 147 -0.50 -6.62 12.56
CA ALA A 147 -0.15 -7.95 12.03
C ALA A 147 1.29 -8.02 11.51
N ILE A 148 1.76 -6.97 10.85
CA ILE A 148 3.16 -6.84 10.39
C ILE A 148 4.10 -6.74 11.59
N GLN A 149 3.73 -5.97 12.61
CA GLN A 149 4.51 -5.85 13.85
C GLN A 149 4.64 -7.20 14.58
N LEU A 150 3.55 -7.97 14.71
CA LEU A 150 3.58 -9.33 15.26
C LEU A 150 4.46 -10.27 14.42
N THR A 151 4.50 -10.07 13.10
CA THR A 151 5.38 -10.84 12.20
C THR A 151 6.85 -10.55 12.49
N LEU A 152 7.21 -9.28 12.66
CA LEU A 152 8.56 -8.85 13.07
C LEU A 152 8.94 -9.42 14.44
N GLU A 153 8.03 -9.37 15.42
CA GLU A 153 8.26 -9.87 16.78
C GLU A 153 8.51 -11.39 16.84
N ARG A 154 7.95 -12.15 15.89
CA ARG A 154 8.22 -13.58 15.73
C ARG A 154 9.53 -13.89 15.00
N GLY A 155 10.29 -12.86 14.61
CA GLY A 155 11.55 -13.00 13.88
C GLY A 155 11.36 -13.45 12.43
N GLU A 156 10.13 -13.36 11.91
CA GLU A 156 9.85 -13.65 10.51
C GLU A 156 10.32 -12.49 9.63
N ARG A 157 10.77 -12.79 8.42
CA ARG A 157 11.36 -11.77 7.55
C ARG A 157 10.29 -10.83 7.01
N VAL A 158 10.47 -9.52 7.26
CA VAL A 158 9.70 -8.45 6.63
C VAL A 158 10.67 -7.53 5.89
N GLN A 159 10.26 -7.14 4.68
CA GLN A 159 11.06 -6.25 3.83
C GLN A 159 10.17 -5.24 3.12
N ALA A 160 10.81 -4.21 2.59
CA ALA A 160 10.18 -3.17 1.80
C ALA A 160 10.83 -3.06 0.43
N VAL A 161 10.03 -2.67 -0.58
CA VAL A 161 10.48 -2.33 -1.92
C VAL A 161 10.11 -0.87 -2.18
N ALA A 162 11.11 -0.03 -2.36
CA ALA A 162 10.93 1.37 -2.70
C ALA A 162 10.43 1.54 -4.13
N LEU A 163 9.56 2.53 -4.33
CA LEU A 163 9.27 3.07 -5.66
C LEU A 163 10.57 3.63 -6.25
N ASN A 164 10.80 3.35 -7.53
CA ASN A 164 11.93 3.88 -8.28
C ASN A 164 11.71 5.37 -8.62
N PRO A 165 12.78 6.12 -8.89
CA PRO A 165 12.65 7.47 -9.42
C PRO A 165 11.79 7.48 -10.70
N GLY A 166 10.71 8.26 -10.71
CA GLY A 166 9.76 8.33 -11.83
C GLY A 166 8.54 7.41 -11.69
N GLU A 167 8.48 6.58 -10.64
CA GLU A 167 7.24 5.93 -10.24
C GLU A 167 6.46 6.81 -9.26
N GLU A 168 5.14 6.88 -9.46
CA GLU A 168 4.28 7.78 -8.72
C GLU A 168 3.12 7.03 -8.07
N ARG A 169 2.83 7.37 -6.82
CA ARG A 169 1.62 6.94 -6.13
C ARG A 169 0.58 8.04 -6.22
N HIS A 170 -0.55 7.73 -6.85
CA HIS A 170 -1.74 8.57 -6.85
C HIS A 170 -2.72 8.03 -5.82
N ASP A 171 -3.14 8.90 -4.91
CA ASP A 171 -4.23 8.66 -3.97
C ASP A 171 -5.51 9.24 -4.58
N ILE A 172 -6.45 8.38 -4.97
CA ILE A 172 -7.73 8.79 -5.57
C ILE A 172 -8.89 8.67 -4.59
N GLY A 173 -8.62 8.53 -3.28
CA GLY A 173 -9.63 8.42 -2.23
C GLY A 173 -10.32 9.74 -1.87
N ASN A 174 -9.74 10.88 -2.27
CA ASN A 174 -10.32 12.21 -2.06
C ASN A 174 -10.52 12.96 -3.40
N HIS A 175 -11.49 13.88 -3.43
CA HIS A 175 -11.88 14.57 -4.65
C HIS A 175 -10.74 15.38 -5.29
N GLU A 176 -9.95 16.12 -4.50
CA GLU A 176 -8.90 16.98 -5.06
C GLU A 176 -7.80 16.14 -5.74
N SER A 177 -7.28 15.13 -5.04
CA SER A 177 -6.25 14.25 -5.57
C SER A 177 -6.79 13.39 -6.72
N TYR A 178 -8.06 12.98 -6.67
CA TYR A 178 -8.73 12.31 -7.79
C TYR A 178 -8.75 13.20 -9.04
N TYR A 179 -9.17 14.47 -8.93
CA TYR A 179 -9.22 15.37 -10.09
C TYR A 179 -7.84 15.62 -10.68
N LYS A 180 -6.83 15.87 -9.84
CA LYS A 180 -5.44 16.04 -10.27
C LYS A 180 -4.95 14.81 -11.02
N SER A 181 -5.10 13.64 -10.40
CA SER A 181 -4.70 12.36 -11.01
C SER A 181 -5.43 12.13 -12.32
N PHE A 182 -6.75 12.32 -12.37
CA PHE A 182 -7.52 12.17 -13.60
C PHE A 182 -6.99 13.08 -14.72
N ILE A 183 -6.68 14.34 -14.42
CA ILE A 183 -6.10 15.28 -15.38
C ILE A 183 -4.73 14.80 -15.87
N ASP A 184 -3.85 14.36 -14.96
CA ASP A 184 -2.51 13.85 -15.31
C ASP A 184 -2.62 12.66 -16.27
N PHE A 185 -3.46 11.67 -15.94
CA PHE A 185 -3.70 10.51 -16.80
C PHE A 185 -4.35 10.89 -18.14
N ALA A 186 -5.32 11.80 -18.14
CA ALA A 186 -5.98 12.23 -19.37
C ALA A 186 -5.06 13.01 -20.30
N LEU A 187 -4.12 13.80 -19.75
CA LEU A 187 -3.13 14.56 -20.53
C LEU A 187 -2.04 13.67 -21.12
N ASP A 188 -1.77 12.53 -20.50
CA ASP A 188 -0.76 11.56 -20.95
C ASP A 188 -1.33 10.45 -21.84
N ASP A 189 -2.64 10.43 -22.03
CA ASP A 189 -3.31 9.50 -22.94
C ASP A 189 -2.85 9.75 -24.39
N PRO A 190 -2.37 8.73 -25.13
CA PRO A 190 -1.82 8.91 -26.47
C PRO A 190 -2.87 9.29 -27.53
N GLU A 191 -4.15 9.03 -27.29
CA GLU A 191 -5.24 9.32 -28.23
C GLU A 191 -5.95 10.63 -27.88
N CYS A 192 -6.16 10.88 -26.58
CA CYS A 192 -6.97 11.97 -26.06
C CYS A 192 -6.15 13.14 -25.53
N GLY A 193 -4.86 12.97 -25.21
CA GLY A 193 -4.05 13.95 -24.47
C GLY A 193 -4.03 15.33 -25.12
N ASP A 194 -3.81 15.41 -26.43
CA ASP A 194 -3.79 16.69 -27.16
C ASP A 194 -5.17 17.37 -27.19
N ILE A 195 -6.25 16.58 -27.32
CA ILE A 195 -7.63 17.08 -27.31
C ILE A 195 -7.95 17.68 -25.93
N ILE A 196 -7.60 16.96 -24.86
CA ILE A 196 -7.84 17.39 -23.48
C ILE A 196 -6.98 18.63 -23.14
N ARG A 197 -5.71 18.66 -23.55
CA ARG A 197 -4.82 19.81 -23.34
C ARG A 197 -5.38 21.09 -23.95
N LYS A 198 -5.88 21.00 -25.19
CA LYS A 198 -6.53 22.13 -25.86
C LYS A 198 -7.79 22.58 -25.12
N TYR A 199 -8.65 21.64 -24.72
CA TYR A 199 -9.86 21.94 -23.98
C TYR A 199 -9.59 22.66 -22.64
N ILE A 200 -8.58 22.22 -21.89
CA ILE A 200 -8.18 22.86 -20.63
C ILE A 200 -7.68 24.29 -20.88
N GLN A 201 -6.88 24.53 -21.92
CA GLN A 201 -6.39 25.88 -22.26
C GLN A 201 -7.54 26.84 -22.61
N GLU A 202 -8.55 26.35 -23.35
CA GLU A 202 -9.75 27.13 -23.68
C GLU A 202 -10.56 27.51 -22.44
N LYS A 203 -10.66 26.62 -21.45
CA LYS A 203 -11.38 26.89 -20.19
C LYS A 203 -10.60 27.73 -19.19
N GLY A 204 -9.29 27.57 -19.11
CA GLY A 204 -8.43 28.32 -18.18
C GLY A 204 -8.17 29.77 -18.60
N SER A 205 -8.48 30.12 -19.86
CA SER A 205 -8.37 31.49 -20.39
C SER A 205 -9.66 32.31 -20.25
N ALA A 206 -10.73 31.72 -19.70
CA ALA A 206 -12.03 32.33 -19.47
C ALA A 206 -12.20 32.75 -18.00
#